data_AF-A0A3C1Z6T6-F1
#
_entry.id   AF-A0A3C1Z6T6-F1
#
_cell.length_a   1.000
_cell.length_b   1.000
_cell.length_c   1.000
_cell.angle_alpha   90.00
_cell.angle_beta   90.00
_cell.angle_gamma   90.00
#
_symmetry.space_group_name_H-M   'P 1'
#
loop_
_entity.id
_entity.type
_entity.pdbx_description
1 polymer ?
#
loop_
_entity_poly.entity_id
_entity_poly.type
_entity_poly.pdbx_seq_one_letter_code
_entity_poly.pdbx_strand_id
1 'polypeptide(L)' 'MSCMRCAGLLISDHHLGLEGALSILRCLNCGAVRESRMDFQRTRPVRGKRKEPRQTNGRRRQPLLIR' A
#
# COMPACT_ATOMS: atom_id res chain seq x y z
N MET A 1 15.83 23.93 2.50
CA MET A 1 16.31 23.71 1.13
C MET A 1 15.36 24.39 0.15
N SER A 2 15.86 24.95 -0.95
CA SER A 2 15.04 25.59 -2.00
C SER A 2 14.69 24.62 -3.12
N CYS A 3 13.63 24.93 -3.87
CA CYS A 3 13.25 24.15 -5.05
C CYS A 3 14.31 24.26 -6.14
N MET A 4 14.79 23.13 -6.68
CA MET A 4 15.79 23.13 -7.75
C MET A 4 15.30 23.68 -9.08
N ARG A 5 13.97 23.79 -9.29
CA ARG A 5 13.38 24.30 -10.55
C ARG A 5 13.18 25.81 -10.56
N CYS A 6 12.82 26.41 -9.42
CA CYS A 6 12.44 27.82 -9.36
C CYS A 6 13.04 28.59 -8.17
N ALA A 7 13.96 27.97 -7.42
CA ALA A 7 14.50 28.46 -6.16
C ALA A 7 13.46 28.82 -5.08
N GLY A 8 12.18 28.49 -5.30
CA GLY A 8 11.08 28.81 -4.39
C GLY A 8 11.09 28.00 -3.10
N LEU A 9 10.23 28.42 -2.17
CA LEU A 9 10.06 27.78 -0.87
C LEU A 9 9.53 26.33 -1.02
N LEU A 10 10.14 25.41 -0.29
CA LEU A 10 9.68 24.04 -0.15
C LEU A 10 8.96 23.87 1.20
N ILE A 11 7.84 23.17 1.16
CA ILE A 11 7.06 22.75 2.34
C ILE A 11 7.08 21.23 2.45
N SER A 12 6.98 20.74 3.69
CA SER A 12 6.88 19.31 4.01
C SER A 12 5.44 18.99 4.40
N ASP A 13 4.76 18.27 3.52
CA ASP A 13 3.41 17.75 3.76
C ASP A 13 3.54 16.35 4.40
N HIS A 14 2.93 16.17 5.57
CA HIS A 14 2.95 14.89 6.29
C HIS A 14 1.57 14.23 6.19
N HIS A 15 1.55 13.00 5.68
CA HIS A 15 0.34 12.19 5.54
C HIS A 15 0.46 10.92 6.38
N LEU A 16 -0.59 10.60 7.12
CA LEU A 16 -0.70 9.33 7.83
C LEU A 16 -1.67 8.43 7.06
N GLY A 17 -1.12 7.43 6.36
CA GLY A 17 -1.90 6.40 5.67
C GLY A 17 -2.02 5.12 6.49
N LEU A 18 -2.90 4.22 6.05
CA LEU A 18 -3.03 2.87 6.63
C LEU A 18 -1.73 2.06 6.56
N GLU A 19 -0.87 2.36 5.58
CA GLU A 19 0.41 1.69 5.35
C GLU A 19 1.61 2.41 6.01
N GLY A 20 1.37 3.52 6.73
CA GLY A 20 2.39 4.27 7.47
C GLY A 20 2.42 5.75 7.17
N ALA A 21 3.44 6.43 7.71
CA ALA A 21 3.67 7.85 7.50
C ALA A 21 4.38 8.10 6.16
N LEU A 22 3.88 9.08 5.41
CA LEU A 22 4.45 9.58 4.16
C LEU A 22 4.78 11.06 4.32
N SER A 23 6.00 11.46 4.01
CA SER A 23 6.42 12.86 4.00
C SER A 23 6.77 13.29 2.59
N ILE A 24 6.06 14.29 2.06
CA ILE A 24 6.20 14.80 0.70
C ILE A 24 6.78 16.21 0.75
N LEU A 25 7.83 16.47 -0.01
CA LEU A 25 8.40 17.81 -0.17
C LEU A 25 7.85 18.47 -1.43
N ARG A 26 7.05 19.53 -1.27
CA ARG A 26 6.40 20.25 -2.37
C ARG A 26 6.85 21.70 -2.43
N CYS A 27 7.05 22.23 -3.63
CA CYS A 27 7.30 23.65 -3.85
C CYS A 27 5.99 24.44 -3.92
N LEU A 28 5.86 25.49 -3.11
CA LEU A 28 4.69 26.38 -3.16
C LEU A 28 4.64 27.22 -4.43
N ASN A 29 5.80 27.53 -5.03
CA ASN A 29 5.87 28.44 -6.17
C ASN A 29 5.56 27.75 -7.50
N CYS A 30 6.17 26.57 -7.75
CA CYS A 30 6.05 25.87 -9.04
C CYS A 30 5.36 24.50 -8.96
N GLY A 31 4.89 24.09 -7.77
CA GLY A 31 4.24 22.79 -7.57
C GLY A 31 5.15 21.57 -7.70
N ALA A 32 6.46 21.74 -7.95
CA ALA A 32 7.38 20.62 -8.08
C ALA A 32 7.41 19.80 -6.77
N VAL A 33 7.21 18.49 -6.91
CA VAL A 33 7.29 17.52 -5.82
C VAL A 33 8.64 16.80 -5.91
N ARG A 34 9.42 16.82 -4.83
CA ARG A 34 10.60 15.96 -4.71
C ARG A 34 10.16 14.64 -4.08
N GLU A 35 10.67 13.56 -4.65
CA GLU A 35 10.32 12.18 -4.28
C GLU A 35 10.44 11.99 -2.76
N SER A 36 9.32 11.61 -2.15
CA SER A 36 9.21 11.32 -0.74
C SER A 36 10.07 10.10 -0.42
N ARG A 37 10.95 10.22 0.58
CA ARG A 37 11.51 9.01 1.20
C ARG A 37 10.34 8.28 1.86
N MET A 38 9.86 7.22 1.22
CA MET A 38 8.96 6.26 1.86
C MET A 38 9.79 5.47 2.86
N ASP A 39 9.89 5.96 4.09
CA ASP A 39 10.80 5.38 5.09
C ASP A 39 10.43 3.94 5.51
N PHE A 40 9.24 3.41 5.15
CA PHE A 40 8.80 2.09 5.64
C PHE A 40 8.00 1.19 4.68
N GLN A 41 7.75 1.56 3.41
CA GLN A 41 6.84 0.77 2.55
C GLN A 41 7.50 -0.40 1.79
N ARG A 42 8.83 -0.55 1.79
CA ARG A 42 9.48 -1.65 1.03
C ARG A 42 9.88 -2.87 1.84
N THR A 43 9.73 -2.88 3.16
CA THR A 43 10.43 -3.88 3.97
C THR A 43 9.69 -5.17 4.28
N ARG A 44 8.36 -5.31 4.11
CA ARG A 44 7.72 -6.63 4.34
C ARG A 44 6.44 -6.86 3.55
N PRO A 45 6.40 -7.84 2.61
CA PRO A 45 5.19 -8.60 2.43
C PRO A 45 5.04 -9.51 3.65
N VAL A 46 4.33 -9.07 4.71
CA VAL A 46 3.78 -10.00 5.70
C VAL A 46 2.54 -10.66 5.08
N ARG A 47 2.72 -11.39 3.97
CA ARG A 47 1.79 -12.47 3.66
C ARG A 47 2.08 -13.57 4.66
N GLY A 48 1.42 -13.46 5.81
CA GLY A 48 1.30 -14.56 6.75
C GLY A 48 0.93 -15.80 5.95
N LYS A 49 1.79 -16.83 6.01
CA LYS A 49 1.54 -18.12 5.36
C LYS A 49 0.22 -18.64 5.91
N ARG A 50 -0.86 -18.41 5.15
CA ARG A 50 -2.19 -18.93 5.42
C ARG A 50 -2.05 -20.45 5.44
N LYS A 51 -2.17 -21.04 6.64
CA LYS A 51 -2.19 -22.49 6.82
C LYS A 51 -3.34 -23.06 5.99
N GLU A 52 -2.97 -24.03 5.15
CA GLU A 52 -3.72 -25.03 4.40
C GLU A 52 -5.08 -24.70 3.74
N PRO A 53 -5.29 -25.12 2.48
CA PRO A 53 -6.64 -25.27 1.96
C PRO A 53 -7.33 -26.40 2.73
N ARG A 54 -8.38 -26.06 3.48
CA ARG A 54 -9.27 -27.06 4.09
C ARG A 54 -9.96 -27.83 2.96
N GLN A 55 -9.39 -28.96 2.56
CA GLN A 55 -10.06 -29.92 1.67
C GLN A 55 -11.33 -30.39 2.37
N THR A 56 -12.47 -29.83 1.99
CA THR A 56 -13.75 -30.48 2.22
C THR A 56 -13.95 -31.47 1.09
N ASN A 57 -13.55 -32.72 1.31
CA ASN A 57 -13.96 -33.85 0.49
C ASN A 57 -15.50 -33.85 0.43
N GLY A 58 -16.05 -33.38 -0.68
CA GLY A 58 -17.47 -33.44 -0.99
C GLY A 58 -17.89 -34.91 -1.05
N ARG A 59 -18.46 -35.41 0.05
CA ARG A 59 -19.15 -36.70 0.09
C ARG A 59 -20.39 -36.61 -0.78
N ARG A 60 -20.25 -36.85 -2.10
CA ARG A 60 -21.37 -37.20 -2.97
C ARG A 60 -21.84 -38.62 -2.60
N ARG A 61 -22.94 -38.69 -1.87
CA ARG A 61 -23.82 -39.84 -1.62
C ARG A 61 -25.22 -39.18 -1.54
N GLN A 62 -26.26 -39.43 -2.32
CA GLN A 62 -26.78 -40.58 -3.10
C GLN A 62 -27.73 -40.05 -4.22
N PRO A 63 -28.15 -40.90 -5.19
CA PRO A 63 -29.13 -40.52 -6.21
C PRO A 63 -30.57 -40.44 -5.66
N LEU A 64 -31.30 -39.38 -6.02
CA LEU A 64 -32.75 -39.31 -5.84
C LEU A 64 -33.42 -40.04 -7.01
N LEU A 65 -33.87 -41.28 -6.77
CA LEU A 65 -34.84 -41.97 -7.60
C LEU A 65 -36.24 -41.51 -7.18
N ILE A 66 -36.88 -40.66 -7.99
CA ILE A 66 -38.33 -40.42 -7.94
C ILE A 66 -38.85 -40.30 -9.38
N ARG A 67 -39.23 -41.45 -9.97
CA ARG A 67 -40.53 -41.72 -10.61
C ARG A 67 -40.54 -43.11 -11.23
#